data_AF-A0A918DDT8-F1
#
_entry.id   AF-A0A918DDT8-F1
#
_cell.length_a   1.000
_cell.length_b   1.000
_cell.length_c   1.000
_cell.angle_alpha   90.00
_cell.angle_beta   90.00
_cell.angle_gamma   90.00
#
_symmetry.space_group_name_H-M   'P 1'
#
loop_
_entity.id
_entity.type
_entity.pdbx_description
1 polymer ?
#
loop_
_entity_poly.entity_id
_entity_poly.type
_entity_poly.pdbx_seq_one_letter_code
_entity_poly.pdbx_strand_id
1 'polypeptide(L)'
;MASAQALLKRVAKLEAARNPLPSPIAALYGSTEAFAAECMAEVEAGKLCGTDMPIILDCLRRLDSEGSWGVRHATGNGVWRR
;
A
#
# COMPACT_ATOMS: atom_id res chain seq x y z
N MET A 1 7.58 37.62 4.96
CA MET A 1 8.62 36.57 5.03
C MET A 1 8.10 35.48 5.95
N ALA A 2 7.96 34.24 5.47
CA ALA A 2 7.59 33.13 6.35
C ALA A 2 8.67 32.98 7.43
N SER A 3 8.29 32.82 8.70
CA SER A 3 9.25 32.61 9.78
C SER A 3 10.02 31.31 9.57
N ALA A 4 11.24 31.22 10.09
CA ALA A 4 12.05 30.00 10.00
C ALA A 4 11.29 28.75 10.51
N GLN A 5 10.45 28.90 11.54
CA GLN A 5 9.56 27.83 12.03
C GLN A 5 8.52 27.38 10.99
N ALA A 6 7.95 28.29 10.21
CA ALA A 6 6.99 27.94 9.17
C ALA A 6 7.64 27.15 8.02
N LEU A 7 8.89 27.48 7.68
CA LEU A 7 9.70 26.72 6.72
C LEU A 7 10.02 25.32 7.25
N LEU A 8 10.50 25.19 8.50
CA LEU A 8 10.80 23.89 9.11
C LEU A 8 9.58 22.97 9.18
N LYS A 9 8.40 23.49 9.58
CA LYS A 9 7.14 22.71 9.57
C LYS A 9 6.77 22.22 8.17
N ARG A 10 7.03 23.03 7.14
CA ARG A 10 6.72 22.67 5.75
C ARG A 10 7.69 21.60 5.24
N VAL A 11 8.96 21.67 5.59
CA VAL A 11 9.96 20.62 5.29
C VAL A 11 9.57 19.31 5.97
N ALA A 12 9.28 19.32 7.27
CA ALA A 12 8.86 18.12 7.99
C ALA A 12 7.60 17.46 7.38
N LYS A 13 6.63 18.27 6.93
CA LYS A 13 5.44 17.76 6.22
C LYS A 13 5.78 17.12 4.88
N LEU A 14 6.72 17.70 4.12
CA LEU A 14 7.17 17.16 2.83
C LEU A 14 7.99 15.88 3.02
N GLU A 15 8.83 15.81 4.05
CA GLU A 15 9.58 14.62 4.42
C GLU A 15 8.64 13.48 4.84
N ALA A 16 7.63 13.78 5.67
CA ALA A 16 6.61 12.80 6.06
C ALA A 16 5.78 12.33 4.84
N ALA A 17 5.44 13.22 3.92
CA ALA A 17 4.72 12.87 2.70
C ALA A 17 5.57 12.05 1.71
N ARG A 18 6.90 12.10 1.82
CA ARG A 18 7.84 11.36 0.98
C ARG A 18 8.05 9.91 1.45
N ASN A 19 7.68 9.60 2.70
CA ASN A 19 7.64 8.22 3.19
C ASN A 19 6.24 7.65 2.98
N PRO A 20 6.00 6.86 1.90
CA PRO A 20 4.73 6.21 1.73
C PRO A 20 4.42 5.34 2.96
N LEU A 21 3.23 5.51 3.50
CA LEU A 21 2.75 4.66 4.60
C LEU A 21 2.71 3.22 4.09
N PRO A 22 3.31 2.25 4.83
CA PRO A 22 3.24 0.86 4.44
C PRO A 22 1.79 0.41 4.36
N SER A 23 1.48 -0.45 3.39
CA SER A 23 0.17 -1.08 3.30
C SER A 23 -0.07 -1.98 4.55
N PRO A 24 -1.32 -2.26 4.95
CA PRO A 24 -1.59 -3.12 6.09
C PRO A 24 -1.04 -4.53 5.90
N ILE A 25 -0.95 -4.98 4.65
CA ILE A 25 -0.35 -6.26 4.29
C ILE A 25 1.14 -6.23 4.60
N ALA A 26 1.87 -5.23 4.12
CA ALA A 26 3.28 -5.06 4.45
C ALA A 26 3.51 -4.90 5.97
N ALA A 27 2.59 -4.25 6.69
CA ALA A 27 2.67 -4.12 8.15
C ALA A 27 2.44 -5.44 8.91
N LEU A 28 1.52 -6.29 8.45
CA LEU A 28 1.17 -7.56 9.10
C LEU A 28 2.13 -8.70 8.75
N TYR A 29 2.56 -8.78 7.49
CA TYR A 29 3.37 -9.88 6.96
C TYR A 29 4.84 -9.48 6.77
N GLY A 30 5.23 -8.27 7.17
CA GLY A 30 6.57 -7.70 6.97
C GLY A 30 6.84 -7.24 5.53
N SER A 31 6.19 -7.82 4.52
CA SER A 31 6.20 -7.35 3.14
C SER A 31 5.03 -7.92 2.33
N THR A 32 4.70 -7.26 1.21
CA THR A 32 3.71 -7.76 0.25
C THR A 32 4.14 -9.09 -0.39
N GLU A 33 5.45 -9.32 -0.59
CA GLU A 33 5.95 -10.57 -1.16
C GLU A 33 5.93 -11.74 -0.16
N ALA A 34 6.13 -11.49 1.13
CA ALA A 34 5.95 -12.52 2.16
C ALA A 34 4.50 -13.02 2.17
N PHE A 35 3.54 -12.10 2.14
CA PHE A 35 2.13 -12.44 1.97
C PHE A 35 1.85 -13.19 0.66
N ALA A 36 2.44 -12.75 -0.45
CA ALA A 36 2.28 -13.42 -1.75
C ALA A 36 2.79 -14.87 -1.72
N ALA A 37 3.92 -15.12 -1.07
CA ALA A 37 4.47 -16.47 -0.92
C ALA A 37 3.52 -17.37 -0.12
N GLU A 38 2.96 -16.88 0.98
CA GLU A 38 1.96 -17.63 1.76
C GLU A 38 0.70 -17.93 0.94
N CYS A 39 0.17 -16.94 0.20
CA CYS A 39 -0.99 -17.15 -0.66
C CYS A 39 -0.72 -18.18 -1.76
N MET A 40 0.44 -18.14 -2.41
CA MET A 40 0.76 -19.12 -3.45
C MET A 40 0.96 -20.52 -2.88
N ALA A 41 1.52 -20.67 -1.68
CA ALA A 41 1.57 -21.97 -1.00
C ALA A 41 0.16 -22.54 -0.73
N GLU A 42 -0.79 -21.68 -0.37
CA GLU A 42 -2.20 -22.07 -0.17
C GLU A 42 -2.95 -22.35 -1.48
N VAL A 43 -2.54 -21.75 -2.59
CA VAL A 43 -2.98 -22.14 -3.95
C VAL A 43 -2.51 -23.55 -4.29
N GLU A 44 -1.22 -23.84 -4.08
CA GLU A 44 -0.67 -25.18 -4.32
C GLU A 44 -1.32 -26.25 -3.41
N ALA A 45 -1.71 -25.86 -2.19
CA ALA A 45 -2.48 -26.71 -1.28
C ALA A 45 -3.97 -26.84 -1.66
N GLY A 46 -4.43 -26.17 -2.73
CA GLY A 46 -5.80 -26.20 -3.21
C GLY A 46 -6.81 -25.45 -2.32
N LYS A 47 -6.35 -24.63 -1.37
CA LYS A 47 -7.23 -23.85 -0.48
C LYS A 47 -7.63 -22.51 -1.08
N LEU A 48 -6.82 -21.97 -2.00
CA LEU A 48 -7.07 -20.73 -2.72
C LEU A 48 -7.22 -20.97 -4.22
N CYS A 49 -7.97 -20.09 -4.89
CA CYS A 49 -8.18 -20.14 -6.32
C CYS A 49 -6.90 -19.78 -7.09
N GLY A 50 -6.36 -20.71 -7.87
CA GLY A 50 -5.15 -20.47 -8.67
C GLY A 50 -5.32 -19.48 -9.82
N THR A 51 -6.55 -19.18 -10.23
CA THR A 51 -6.84 -18.18 -11.28
C THR A 51 -6.90 -16.76 -10.71
N ASP A 52 -7.64 -16.58 -9.62
CA ASP A 52 -7.90 -15.25 -9.06
C ASP A 52 -6.76 -14.75 -8.18
N MET A 53 -6.09 -15.64 -7.45
CA MET A 53 -5.07 -15.24 -6.48
C MET A 53 -3.90 -14.49 -7.12
N PRO A 54 -3.33 -14.91 -8.26
CA PRO A 54 -2.29 -14.13 -8.94
C PRO A 54 -2.73 -12.71 -9.31
N ILE A 55 -3.98 -12.54 -9.76
CA ILE A 55 -4.54 -11.23 -10.13
C ILE A 55 -4.66 -10.32 -8.91
N ILE A 56 -5.12 -10.87 -7.78
CA ILE A 56 -5.20 -10.15 -6.51
C ILE A 56 -3.80 -9.72 -6.05
N LEU A 57 -2.81 -10.62 -6.09
CA LEU A 57 -1.44 -10.33 -5.70
C LEU A 57 -0.83 -9.21 -6.57
N ASP A 58 -1.08 -9.21 -7.88
CA ASP A 58 -0.61 -8.13 -8.77
C ASP A 58 -1.26 -6.77 -8.44
N CYS A 59 -2.54 -6.77 -8.05
CA CYS A 59 -3.20 -5.55 -7.58
C CYS A 59 -2.58 -5.03 -6.29
N LEU A 60 -2.21 -5.92 -5.37
CA LEU A 60 -1.56 -5.57 -4.11
C LEU A 60 -0.12 -5.07 -4.32
N ARG A 61 0.64 -5.67 -5.23
CA ARG A 61 1.96 -5.18 -5.63
C ARG A 61 1.90 -3.77 -6.19
N ARG A 62 0.92 -3.50 -7.07
CA ARG A 62 0.67 -2.15 -7.59
C ARG A 62 0.34 -1.17 -6.47
N LEU A 63 -0.57 -1.55 -5.57
CA LEU A 63 -0.93 -0.73 -4.40
C LEU A 63 0.30 -0.32 -3.58
N ASP A 64 1.21 -1.27 -3.33
CA ASP A 64 2.43 -1.08 -2.54
C ASP A 64 3.47 -0.24 -3.28
N SER A 65 3.75 -0.56 -4.55
CA SER A 65 4.73 0.16 -5.38
C SER A 65 4.36 1.61 -5.69
N GLU A 66 3.06 1.89 -5.84
CA GLU A 66 2.56 3.24 -6.12
C GLU A 66 2.51 4.11 -4.85
N GLY A 67 2.84 3.55 -3.67
CA GLY A 67 2.72 4.23 -2.38
C GLY A 67 1.28 4.68 -2.10
N SER A 68 0.32 4.10 -2.80
CA SER A 68 -1.01 4.67 -2.94
C SER A 68 -1.91 4.34 -1.75
N TRP A 69 -1.46 3.52 -0.80
CA TRP A 69 -2.22 3.17 0.40
C TRP A 69 -2.68 4.41 1.18
N GLY A 70 -1.77 5.32 1.52
CA GLY A 70 -2.12 6.53 2.27
C GLY A 70 -3.13 7.43 1.55
N VAL A 71 -3.06 7.48 0.21
CA VAL A 71 -4.00 8.24 -0.63
C VAL A 71 -5.35 7.52 -0.72
N ARG A 72 -5.35 6.25 -1.13
CA ARG A 72 -6.55 5.44 -1.36
C ARG A 72 -7.33 5.16 -0.07
N HIS A 73 -6.65 5.01 1.07
CA HIS A 73 -7.31 4.90 2.38
C HIS A 73 -8.06 6.18 2.72
N ALA A 74 -7.49 7.36 2.43
CA ALA A 74 -8.11 8.64 2.74
C ALA A 74 -9.24 9.03 1.75
N THR A 75 -9.08 8.75 0.46
CA THR A 75 -10.01 9.22 -0.58
C THR A 75 -11.00 8.16 -1.08
N GLY A 76 -10.77 6.89 -0.75
CA GLY A 76 -11.37 5.74 -1.44
C GLY A 76 -10.82 5.59 -2.86
N ASN A 77 -11.20 4.50 -3.52
CA ASN A 77 -10.84 4.20 -4.92
C ASN A 77 -11.60 5.04 -5.96
N GLY A 78 -12.45 6.00 -5.54
CA GLY A 78 -13.17 6.93 -6.43
C GLY A 78 -14.27 6.29 -7.29
N VAL A 79 -14.28 4.96 -7.44
CA VAL A 79 -15.22 4.19 -8.27
C VAL A 79 -16.68 4.40 -7.87
N TRP A 80 -16.94 4.70 -6.59
CA TRP A 80 -18.28 4.85 -6.04
C TRP A 80 -18.75 6.30 -5.90
N ARG A 81 -17.93 7.29 -6.32
CA ARG A 81 -18.37 8.68 -6.39
C ARG A 81 -19.13 8.89 -7.71
N ARG A 82 -20.44 8.70 -7.68
CA ARG A 82 -21.37 9.21 -8.70
C ARG A 82 -21.87 10.59 -8.30
#